data_AF-A0A149QGR0-F1
#
_entry.id   AF-A0A149QGR0-F1
#
_cell.length_a   1.000
_cell.length_b   1.000
_cell.length_c   1.000
_cell.angle_alpha   90.00
_cell.angle_beta   90.00
_cell.angle_gamma   90.00
#
_symmetry.space_group_name_H-M   'P 1'
#
loop_
_entity.id
_entity.type
_entity.pdbx_description
1 polymer ?
#
loop_
_entity_poly.entity_id
_entity_poly.type
_entity_poly.pdbx_seq_one_letter_code
_entity_poly.pdbx_strand_id
1 'polypeptide(L)'
;MVHKTASCGCCGIWVDHLKAAGFQVNVRDTDDMNPIKVRLGVPVGKASCHTAEIGGYVVEGHIPAEDLKRLLAERPVARGLVLPGMPAG
;
A
#
# COMPACT_ATOMS: atom_id res chain seq x y z
N MET A 1 -8.22 -1.28 -1.08
CA MET A 1 -8.04 -2.55 -0.34
C MET A 1 -6.59 -2.63 0.08
N VAL A 2 -6.27 -3.03 1.31
CA VAL A 2 -4.91 -3.20 1.83
C VAL A 2 -4.71 -4.65 2.20
N HIS A 3 -3.73 -5.31 1.60
CA HIS A 3 -3.33 -6.67 1.92
C HIS A 3 -2.10 -6.62 2.83
N LYS A 4 -2.17 -7.25 4.00
CA LYS A 4 -1.06 -7.30 4.97
C LYS A 4 -1.08 -8.62 5.73
N THR A 5 -0.02 -8.92 6.47
CA THR A 5 -0.06 -10.00 7.46
C THR A 5 -0.67 -9.51 8.78
N ALA A 6 -1.34 -10.41 9.50
CA ALA A 6 -1.96 -10.10 10.79
C ALA A 6 -0.94 -9.64 11.83
N SER A 7 0.30 -10.17 11.76
CA SER A 7 1.40 -9.87 12.68
C SER A 7 2.13 -8.55 12.40
N CYS A 8 1.84 -7.85 11.29
CA CYS A 8 2.50 -6.58 10.96
C CYS A 8 1.86 -5.39 11.69
N GLY A 9 2.43 -5.01 12.85
CA GLY A 9 1.94 -3.86 13.64
C GLY A 9 2.06 -2.51 12.93
N CYS A 10 3.17 -2.27 12.21
CA CYS A 10 3.39 -1.00 11.51
C CYS A 10 2.42 -0.78 10.33
N CYS A 11 1.96 -1.87 9.70
CA CYS A 11 0.93 -1.84 8.66
C CYS A 11 -0.43 -1.37 9.21
N GLY A 12 -0.75 -1.70 10.47
CA GLY A 12 -1.96 -1.23 11.14
C GLY A 12 -1.95 0.28 11.35
N ILE A 13 -0.83 0.82 11.83
CA ILE A 13 -0.63 2.26 12.01
C ILE A 13 -0.85 3.01 10.69
N TRP A 14 -0.26 2.52 9.60
CA TRP A 14 -0.44 3.12 8.28
C TRP A 14 -1.91 3.11 7.82
N VAL A 15 -2.63 2.01 8.04
CA VAL A 15 -4.08 1.93 7.75
C VAL A 15 -4.87 2.98 8.54
N ASP A 16 -4.55 3.17 9.83
CA ASP A 16 -5.24 4.15 10.66
C ASP A 16 -4.94 5.58 10.23
N HIS A 17 -3.70 5.87 9.82
CA HIS A 17 -3.35 7.13 9.17
C HIS A 17 -4.15 7.40 7.90
N LEU A 18 -4.35 6.39 7.05
CA LEU A 18 -5.16 6.54 5.85
C LEU A 18 -6.65 6.80 6.18
N LYS A 19 -7.21 6.09 7.16
CA LYS A 19 -8.58 6.33 7.61
C LYS A 19 -8.74 7.75 8.16
N ALA A 20 -7.80 8.21 8.99
CA ALA A 20 -7.79 9.57 9.52
C ALA A 20 -7.66 10.64 8.42
N ALA A 21 -6.96 10.33 7.32
CA ALA A 21 -6.86 11.19 6.16
C ALA A 21 -8.12 11.23 5.27
N GLY A 22 -9.16 10.45 5.62
CA GLY A 22 -10.46 10.40 4.94
C GLY A 22 -10.63 9.26 3.94
N PHE A 23 -9.69 8.31 3.87
CA PHE A 23 -9.81 7.17 2.97
C PHE A 23 -10.72 6.07 3.53
N GLN A 24 -11.55 5.46 2.68
CA GLN A 24 -12.23 4.22 3.00
C GLN A 24 -11.26 3.04 2.80
N VAL A 25 -10.77 2.50 3.91
CA VAL A 25 -9.74 1.44 3.89
C VAL A 25 -10.33 0.10 4.32
N ASN A 26 -10.43 -0.81 3.35
CA ASN A 26 -10.70 -2.23 3.62
C ASN A 26 -9.37 -2.96 3.78
N VAL A 27 -9.24 -3.73 4.85
CA VAL A 27 -8.04 -4.53 5.17
C VAL A 27 -8.35 -6.00 4.96
N ARG A 28 -7.42 -6.71 4.31
CA ARG A 28 -7.43 -8.16 4.18
C ARG A 28 -6.14 -8.71 4.75
N ASP A 29 -6.25 -9.41 5.87
CA ASP A 29 -5.14 -10.18 6.41
C ASP A 29 -4.91 -11.44 5.57
N THR A 30 -3.65 -11.76 5.34
CA THR A 30 -3.19 -12.93 4.59
C THR A 30 -1.96 -13.52 5.26
N ASP A 31 -1.84 -14.85 5.25
CA ASP A 31 -0.66 -15.54 5.76
C ASP A 31 0.52 -15.44 4.78
N ASP A 32 0.24 -15.31 3.48
CA ASP A 32 1.26 -15.14 2.45
C ASP A 32 0.96 -13.95 1.54
N MET A 33 1.90 -13.00 1.51
CA MET A 33 1.83 -11.80 0.69
C MET A 33 2.42 -11.99 -0.71
N ASN A 34 3.27 -13.00 -0.92
CA ASN A 34 3.97 -13.19 -2.19
C ASN A 34 3.01 -13.38 -3.38
N PRO A 35 1.97 -14.26 -3.30
CA PRO A 35 1.02 -14.43 -4.39
C PRO A 35 0.28 -13.13 -4.75
N ILE A 36 0.00 -12.30 -3.74
CA ILE A 36 -0.69 -11.01 -3.92
C ILE A 36 0.24 -10.02 -4.62
N LYS A 37 1.49 -9.90 -4.18
CA LYS A 37 2.51 -9.03 -4.80
C LYS A 37 2.73 -9.41 -6.27
N VAL A 38 2.85 -10.70 -6.56
CA VAL A 38 3.01 -11.21 -7.94
C VAL A 38 1.77 -10.89 -8.78
N ARG A 39 0.57 -11.17 -8.27
CA ARG A 39 -0.70 -10.86 -8.96
C ARG A 39 -0.83 -9.36 -9.28
N LEU A 40 -0.38 -8.50 -8.37
CA LEU A 40 -0.43 -7.05 -8.52
C LEU A 40 0.77 -6.48 -9.30
N GLY A 41 1.70 -7.32 -9.74
CA GLY A 41 2.83 -6.91 -10.56
C GLY A 41 3.87 -6.08 -9.80
N VAL A 42 3.97 -6.26 -8.48
CA VAL A 42 5.03 -5.65 -7.67
C VAL A 42 6.37 -6.29 -8.07
N PRO A 43 7.36 -5.50 -8.55
CA PRO A 43 8.63 -6.06 -8.97
C PRO A 43 9.40 -6.72 -7.82
N VAL A 44 10.11 -7.80 -8.14
CA VAL A 44 11.02 -8.46 -7.20
C VAL A 44 12.07 -7.44 -6.71
N GLY A 45 12.33 -7.43 -5.39
CA GLY A 45 13.25 -6.48 -4.76
C GLY A 45 12.66 -5.09 -4.45
N LYS A 46 11.41 -4.83 -4.83
CA LYS A 46 10.68 -3.59 -4.46
C LYS A 46 9.55 -3.83 -3.44
N ALA A 47 9.46 -5.05 -2.90
CA ALA A 47 8.45 -5.42 -1.94
C ALA A 47 8.66 -4.78 -0.57
N SER A 48 7.56 -4.41 0.09
CA SER A 48 7.47 -3.95 1.47
C SER A 48 6.50 -4.84 2.28
N CYS A 49 6.17 -4.46 3.51
CA CYS A 49 5.38 -5.27 4.45
C CYS A 49 3.91 -5.47 4.03
N HIS A 50 3.34 -4.55 3.25
CA HIS A 50 1.95 -4.61 2.78
C HIS A 50 1.83 -4.07 1.35
N THR A 51 0.73 -4.42 0.68
CA THR A 51 0.39 -3.97 -0.67
C THR A 51 -1.06 -3.50 -0.69
N ALA A 52 -1.31 -2.31 -1.20
CA ALA A 52 -2.64 -1.73 -1.31
C ALA A 52 -3.03 -1.46 -2.75
N GLU A 53 -4.33 -1.44 -2.99
CA GLU A 53 -4.96 -1.13 -4.27
C GLU A 53 -5.93 0.03 -4.07
N ILE A 54 -5.75 1.10 -4.84
CA ILE A 54 -6.57 2.31 -4.75
C ILE A 54 -6.76 2.94 -6.14
N GLY A 55 -8.01 3.17 -6.54
CA GLY A 55 -8.31 3.87 -7.80
C GLY A 55 -7.72 3.25 -9.08
N GLY A 56 -7.45 1.94 -9.08
CA GLY A 56 -6.77 1.24 -10.18
C GLY A 56 -5.23 1.23 -10.09
N TYR A 57 -4.66 1.84 -9.06
CA TYR A 57 -3.22 1.87 -8.78
C TYR A 57 -2.83 0.88 -7.70
N VAL A 58 -1.61 0.35 -7.81
CA VAL A 58 -0.94 -0.44 -6.78
C VAL A 58 -0.09 0.48 -5.89
N VAL A 59 -0.13 0.27 -4.59
CA VAL A 59 0.61 1.04 -3.60
C VAL A 59 1.39 0.06 -2.74
N GLU A 60 2.71 0.14 -2.76
CA GLU A 60 3.59 -0.77 -2.05
C GLU A 60 4.36 -0.03 -0.97
N GLY A 61 4.17 -0.42 0.29
CA GLY A 61 4.83 0.20 1.45
C GLY A 61 4.14 1.45 2.00
N HIS A 62 4.83 2.14 2.92
CA HIS A 62 4.29 3.22 3.75
C HIS A 62 4.23 4.56 2.99
N ILE A 63 3.48 4.62 1.89
CA ILE A 63 3.29 5.85 1.13
C ILE A 63 2.42 6.84 1.93
N PRO A 64 2.83 8.12 2.09
CA PRO A 64 2.01 9.12 2.77
C PRO A 64 0.64 9.31 2.12
N ALA A 65 -0.36 9.64 2.94
CA ALA A 65 -1.72 9.90 2.47
C ALA A 65 -1.79 11.02 1.42
N GLU A 66 -0.92 12.04 1.51
CA GLU A 66 -0.87 13.15 0.57
C GLU A 66 -0.42 12.72 -0.82
N ASP A 67 0.58 11.85 -0.93
CA ASP A 67 1.01 11.29 -2.21
C ASP A 67 -0.08 10.41 -2.84
N LEU A 68 -0.87 9.69 -2.02
CA LEU A 68 -2.04 8.96 -2.52
C LEU A 68 -3.13 9.90 -3.04
N LYS A 69 -3.40 11.01 -2.34
CA LYS A 69 -4.33 12.05 -2.82
C LYS A 69 -3.86 12.64 -4.14
N ARG A 70 -2.56 12.96 -4.25
CA ARG A 70 -1.96 13.47 -5.49
C ARG A 70 -2.07 12.46 -6.63
N LEU A 71 -1.77 11.19 -6.38
CA LEU A 71 -1.91 10.11 -7.36
C LEU A 71 -3.34 10.00 -7.91
N LEU A 72 -4.34 10.08 -7.03
CA LEU A 72 -5.74 9.99 -7.42
C LEU A 72 -6.27 11.25 -8.09
N ALA A 73 -5.69 12.42 -7.80
CA ALA A 73 -6.04 13.68 -8.43
C ALA A 73 -5.42 13.82 -9.83
N GLU A 74 -4.12 13.54 -9.96
CA GLU A 74 -3.38 13.70 -11.22
C GLU A 74 -3.63 12.55 -12.19
N ARG A 75 -3.92 11.35 -11.65
CA ARG A 75 -4.13 10.11 -12.41
C ARG A 75 -3.09 9.88 -13.52
N PRO A 76 -1.78 9.91 -13.21
CA PRO A 76 -0.74 9.73 -14.21
C PRO A 76 -0.83 8.34 -14.85
N VAL A 77 -0.22 8.21 -16.04
CA VAL A 77 -0.04 6.92 -16.71
C VAL A 77 1.05 6.14 -15.97
N ALA A 78 0.65 5.45 -14.91
CA ALA A 78 1.50 4.63 -14.05
C ALA A 78 0.72 3.41 -13.55
N ARG A 79 1.45 2.39 -13.12
CA ARG A 79 0.84 1.24 -12.41
C ARG A 79 0.59 1.54 -10.94
N GLY A 80 1.37 2.43 -10.33
CA GLY A 80 1.36 2.57 -8.88
C GLY A 80 2.55 3.32 -8.29
N LEU A 81 2.56 3.40 -6.96
CA LEU A 81 3.63 3.97 -6.14
C LEU A 81 4.29 2.86 -5.32
N VAL A 82 5.61 2.97 -5.15
CA VAL A 82 6.38 2.01 -4.35
C VAL A 82 7.36 2.77 -3.48
N LEU A 83 7.32 2.52 -2.18
CA LEU A 83 8.31 2.97 -1.21
C LEU A 83 8.99 1.73 -0.62
N PRO A 84 10.11 1.29 -1.23
CA PRO A 84 10.81 0.11 -0.76
C PRO A 84 11.44 0.37 0.61
N GLY A 85 11.37 -0.63 1.50
CA GLY A 85 11.92 -0.55 2.86
C GLY A 85 11.02 0.15 3.87
N MET A 86 11.64 0.70 4.92
CA MET A 86 11.03 1.49 5.99
C MET A 86 11.96 2.67 6.31
N PRO A 87 11.83 3.83 5.65
CA PRO A 87 12.50 5.03 6.12
C PRO A 87 11.97 5.39 7.50
N ALA A 88 12.86 5.70 8.44
CA ALA A 88 12.46 6.25 9.74
C ALA A 88 11.83 7.62 9.51
N GLY A 89 10.54 7.75 9.82
CA GLY A 89 9.76 8.98 9.64
C GLY A 89 8.44 8.88 10.35
#